data_AF-A0A317YLE0-F1
#
_entry.id   AF-A0A317YLE0-F1
#
_cell.length_a   1.000
_cell.length_b   1.000
_cell.length_c   1.000
_cell.angle_alpha   90.00
_cell.angle_beta   90.00
_cell.angle_gamma   90.00
#
_symmetry.space_group_name_H-M   'P 1'
#
loop_
_entity.id
_entity.type
_entity.pdbx_description
1 polymer ?
#
loop_
_entity_poly.entity_id
_entity_poly.type
_entity_poly.pdbx_seq_one_letter_code
_entity_poly.pdbx_strand_id
1 'polypeptide(L)'
;IENGACIQQSVVNDASVGANTKVGPFAQLRPGAQLGADVKVGNFVEIKKADLKDGAKVSHLSYIGDAVIGERTNIGCGTITVNY
;
A
#
# COMPACT_ATOMS: atom_id res chain seq x y z
N ILE A 1 6.19 -1.31 11.08
CA ILE A 1 7.05 -0.67 10.06
C ILE A 1 8.44 -1.25 10.25
N GLU A 2 9.01 -1.86 9.21
CA GLU A 2 10.30 -2.55 9.25
C GLU A 2 11.46 -1.67 8.74
N ASN A 3 12.68 -2.20 8.85
CA ASN A 3 13.91 -1.48 8.50
C ASN A 3 13.94 -1.03 7.03
N GLY A 4 14.42 0.19 6.80
CA GLY A 4 14.55 0.77 5.46
C GLY A 4 13.24 1.27 4.86
N ALA A 5 12.09 1.06 5.51
CA ALA A 5 10.83 1.61 5.04
C ALA A 5 10.81 3.15 5.17
N CYS A 6 10.22 3.82 4.18
CA CYS A 6 10.11 5.28 4.13
C CYS A 6 8.65 5.70 4.04
N ILE A 7 8.17 6.43 5.04
CA ILE A 7 6.82 6.99 5.08
C ILE A 7 6.92 8.50 4.94
N GLN A 8 6.35 9.05 3.87
CA GLN A 8 6.35 10.48 3.61
C GLN A 8 4.93 11.01 3.82
N GLN A 9 4.72 11.98 4.73
CA GLN A 9 3.47 12.73 4.89
C GLN A 9 2.18 11.89 4.72
N SER A 10 2.13 10.73 5.37
CA SER A 10 1.09 9.71 5.20
C SER A 10 0.62 9.20 6.55
N VAL A 11 -0.59 8.64 6.57
CA VAL A 11 -1.18 8.09 7.79
C VAL A 11 -1.09 6.57 7.73
N VAL A 12 -0.58 5.97 8.80
CA VAL A 12 -0.51 4.53 8.98
C VAL A 12 -1.25 4.18 10.27
N ASN A 13 -2.33 3.40 10.17
CA ASN A 13 -3.15 3.01 11.30
C ASN A 13 -3.41 1.50 11.27
N ASP A 14 -2.99 0.77 12.31
CA ASP A 14 -3.11 -0.70 12.45
C ASP A 14 -2.73 -1.48 11.18
N ALA A 15 -1.56 -1.14 10.61
CA ALA A 15 -1.05 -1.71 9.37
C ALA A 15 0.42 -2.16 9.51
N SER A 16 0.81 -3.17 8.74
CA SER A 16 2.21 -3.61 8.63
C SER A 16 2.84 -3.07 7.35
N VAL A 17 4.11 -2.67 7.47
CA VAL A 17 4.92 -2.14 6.36
C VAL A 17 6.26 -2.84 6.39
N GLY A 18 6.50 -3.68 5.38
CA GLY A 18 7.71 -4.48 5.24
C GLY A 18 8.96 -3.68 4.89
N ALA A 19 10.12 -4.35 4.92
CA ALA A 19 11.41 -3.72 4.70
C ALA A 19 11.51 -3.00 3.34
N ASN A 20 12.23 -1.88 3.31
CA ASN A 20 12.47 -1.05 2.11
C ASN A 20 11.22 -0.51 1.38
N THR A 21 10.02 -0.71 1.94
CA THR A 21 8.75 -0.24 1.37
C THR A 21 8.62 1.28 1.45
N LYS A 22 8.08 1.89 0.39
CA LYS A 22 7.89 3.34 0.29
C LYS A 22 6.41 3.67 0.28
N VAL A 23 5.98 4.55 1.18
CA VAL A 23 4.60 4.98 1.35
C VAL A 23 4.50 6.50 1.27
N GLY A 24 3.64 7.00 0.38
CA GLY A 24 3.30 8.41 0.24
C GLY A 24 4.00 9.16 -0.89
N PRO A 25 3.92 10.50 -0.89
CA PRO A 25 3.23 11.33 0.11
C PRO A 25 1.70 11.23 0.07
N PHE A 26 1.01 11.54 1.17
CA PHE A 26 -0.46 11.59 1.24
C PHE A 26 -1.17 10.26 0.96
N ALA A 27 -0.56 9.16 1.36
CA ALA A 27 -1.22 7.85 1.39
C ALA A 27 -1.93 7.61 2.72
N GLN A 28 -2.92 6.72 2.70
CA GLN A 28 -3.62 6.27 3.90
C GLN A 28 -3.61 4.73 3.97
N LEU A 29 -2.84 4.19 4.92
CA LEU A 29 -2.90 2.78 5.27
C LEU A 29 -3.86 2.62 6.44
N ARG A 30 -4.98 1.95 6.19
CA ARG A 30 -6.05 1.67 7.15
C ARG A 30 -5.86 0.31 7.82
N PRO A 31 -6.63 0.02 8.89
CA PRO A 31 -6.48 -1.23 9.62
C PRO A 31 -6.51 -2.47 8.73
N GLY A 32 -5.60 -3.39 9.02
CA GLY A 32 -5.44 -4.65 8.29
C GLY A 32 -4.72 -4.52 6.95
N ALA A 33 -4.21 -3.35 6.58
CA ALA A 33 -3.29 -3.24 5.44
C ALA A 33 -1.96 -3.94 5.78
N GLN A 34 -1.53 -4.86 4.92
CA GLN A 34 -0.27 -5.59 5.04
C GLN A 34 0.55 -5.37 3.79
N LEU A 35 1.70 -4.71 3.92
CA LEU A 35 2.62 -4.45 2.83
C LEU A 35 3.86 -5.30 3.04
N GLY A 36 4.22 -6.11 2.06
CA GLY A 36 5.46 -6.87 2.01
C GLY A 36 6.70 -5.99 1.84
N ALA A 37 7.83 -6.61 1.50
CA ALA A 37 9.09 -5.93 1.24
C ALA A 37 9.07 -5.23 -0.12
N ASP A 38 9.82 -4.12 -0.25
CA ASP A 38 10.01 -3.37 -1.50
C ASP A 38 8.70 -2.92 -2.20
N VAL A 39 7.60 -2.81 -1.45
CA VAL A 39 6.31 -2.32 -1.94
C VAL A 39 6.40 -0.81 -2.18
N LYS A 40 5.64 -0.32 -3.17
CA LYS A 40 5.43 1.11 -3.39
C LYS A 40 3.96 1.47 -3.29
N VAL A 41 3.61 2.25 -2.27
CA VAL A 41 2.35 2.98 -2.18
C VAL A 41 2.64 4.45 -2.41
N GLY A 42 2.19 5.01 -3.52
CA GLY A 42 2.44 6.41 -3.83
C GLY A 42 1.32 7.33 -3.36
N ASN A 43 1.13 8.45 -4.04
CA ASN A 43 0.29 9.53 -3.54
C ASN A 43 -1.20 9.32 -3.76
N PHE A 44 -1.98 9.76 -2.77
CA PHE A 44 -3.44 9.67 -2.77
C PHE A 44 -3.92 8.23 -2.97
N VAL A 45 -3.22 7.28 -2.35
CA VAL A 45 -3.57 5.86 -2.35
C VAL A 45 -4.10 5.49 -0.98
N GLU A 46 -5.24 4.81 -0.95
CA GLU A 46 -5.83 4.25 0.25
C GLU A 46 -5.78 2.72 0.19
N ILE A 47 -5.24 2.09 1.24
CA ILE A 47 -5.18 0.63 1.39
C ILE A 47 -5.93 0.24 2.66
N LYS A 48 -6.87 -0.71 2.58
CA LYS A 48 -7.69 -1.16 3.72
C LYS A 48 -7.84 -2.68 3.71
N LYS A 49 -7.45 -3.37 4.79
CA LYS A 49 -7.63 -4.83 4.93
C LYS A 49 -7.17 -5.60 3.67
N ALA A 50 -6.02 -5.23 3.12
CA ALA A 50 -5.48 -5.78 1.89
C ALA A 50 -4.02 -6.20 2.06
N ASP A 51 -3.63 -7.26 1.36
CA ASP A 51 -2.28 -7.84 1.40
C ASP A 51 -1.57 -7.55 0.08
N LEU A 52 -0.55 -6.69 0.13
CA LEU A 52 0.32 -6.35 -0.99
C LEU A 52 1.61 -7.13 -0.83
N LYS A 53 1.79 -8.17 -1.66
CA LYS A 53 3.00 -8.99 -1.67
C LYS A 53 4.23 -8.22 -2.17
N ASP A 54 5.40 -8.82 -1.97
CA ASP A 54 6.70 -8.19 -2.19
C ASP A 54 6.83 -7.56 -3.59
N GLY A 55 7.36 -6.34 -3.62
CA GLY A 55 7.58 -5.58 -4.84
C GLY A 55 6.31 -5.06 -5.54
N ALA A 56 5.12 -5.25 -4.96
CA ALA A 56 3.88 -4.71 -5.52
C ALA A 56 3.88 -3.17 -5.52
N LYS A 57 3.20 -2.57 -6.50
CA LYS A 57 3.18 -1.13 -6.73
C LYS A 57 1.75 -0.63 -6.95
N VAL A 58 1.33 0.32 -6.13
CA VAL A 58 0.10 1.10 -6.27
C VAL A 58 0.50 2.57 -6.18
N SER A 59 0.78 3.17 -7.33
CA SER A 59 1.54 4.43 -7.32
C SER A 59 0.68 5.68 -7.17
N HIS A 60 -0.58 5.69 -7.62
CA HIS A 60 -1.35 6.94 -7.73
C HIS A 60 -2.86 6.71 -7.62
N LEU A 61 -3.55 7.59 -6.89
CA LEU A 61 -5.03 7.81 -6.97
C LEU A 61 -5.86 6.52 -6.98
N SER A 62 -5.56 5.59 -6.07
CA SER A 62 -6.16 4.25 -6.08
C SER A 62 -6.70 3.87 -4.71
N TYR A 63 -7.77 3.10 -4.70
CA TYR A 63 -8.31 2.45 -3.51
C TYR A 63 -8.19 0.94 -3.65
N ILE A 64 -7.50 0.31 -2.70
CA ILE A 64 -7.31 -1.15 -2.61
C ILE A 64 -7.85 -1.64 -1.27
N GLY A 65 -8.99 -2.33 -1.33
CA GLY A 65 -9.73 -2.80 -0.18
C GLY A 65 -10.06 -4.28 -0.28
N ASP A 66 -9.91 -5.03 0.82
CA ASP A 66 -10.29 -6.45 0.94
C ASP A 66 -9.75 -7.32 -0.21
N ALA A 67 -8.50 -7.08 -0.60
CA ALA A 67 -7.86 -7.69 -1.76
C ALA A 67 -6.48 -8.28 -1.44
N VAL A 68 -6.04 -9.23 -2.27
CA VAL A 68 -4.66 -9.74 -2.28
C VAL A 68 -4.02 -9.34 -3.61
N ILE A 69 -2.94 -8.56 -3.54
CA ILE A 69 -2.16 -8.12 -4.69
C ILE A 69 -0.87 -8.94 -4.74
N GLY A 70 -0.69 -9.71 -5.82
CA GLY A 70 0.45 -10.62 -5.99
C GLY A 70 1.79 -9.89 -6.12
N GLU A 71 2.88 -10.66 -5.98
CA GLU A 71 4.25 -10.15 -6.03
C GLU A 71 4.52 -9.40 -7.33
N ARG A 72 5.26 -8.28 -7.23
CA ARG A 72 5.71 -7.47 -8.37
C ARG A 72 4.57 -6.98 -9.28
N THR A 73 3.31 -7.02 -8.82
CA THR A 73 2.16 -6.49 -9.54
C THR A 73 2.25 -4.96 -9.61
N ASN A 74 1.90 -4.38 -10.76
CA ASN A 74 1.80 -2.94 -10.92
C ASN A 74 0.33 -2.55 -11.16
N ILE A 75 -0.25 -1.81 -10.23
CA ILE A 75 -1.61 -1.28 -10.33
C ILE A 75 -1.56 0.10 -10.97
N GLY A 76 -2.31 0.27 -12.06
CA GLY A 76 -2.43 1.52 -12.79
C GLY A 76 -3.09 2.62 -11.97
N CYS A 77 -2.81 3.87 -12.33
CA CYS A 77 -3.43 5.04 -11.71
C CYS A 77 -4.97 4.98 -11.80
N GLY A 78 -5.68 5.42 -10.77
CA GLY A 78 -7.15 5.46 -10.80
C GLY A 78 -7.82 4.11 -10.58
N THR A 79 -7.08 3.07 -10.20
CA THR A 79 -7.66 1.74 -10.02
C THR A 79 -8.41 1.66 -8.71
N ILE A 80 -9.65 1.19 -8.76
CA ILE A 80 -10.52 1.03 -7.61
C ILE A 80 -10.93 -0.44 -7.51
N THR A 81 -10.57 -1.09 -6.41
CA THR A 81 -11.23 -2.34 -6.02
C THR A 81 -12.60 -2.02 -5.44
N VAL A 82 -13.64 -2.72 -5.89
CA VAL A 82 -14.99 -2.58 -5.32
C VAL A 82 -15.20 -3.73 -4.32
N ASN A 83 -15.44 -3.41 -3.05
CA ASN A 83 -15.62 -4.37 -1.96
C ASN A 83 -16.81 -4.01 -1.06
N TYR A 84 -17.19 -4.97 -0.19
CA TYR A 84 -18.26 -4.85 0.81
C TYR A 84 -17.67 -4.68 2.22
#